data_AF-A0A1U7JL01-F1
#
_entry.id   AF-A0A1U7JL01-F1
#
_cell.length_a   1.000
_cell.length_b   1.000
_cell.length_c   1.000
_cell.angle_alpha   90.00
_cell.angle_beta   90.00
_cell.angle_gamma   90.00
#
_symmetry.space_group_name_H-M   'P 1'
#
loop_
_entity.id
_entity.type
_entity.pdbx_description
1 polymer ?
#
loop_
_entity_poly.entity_id
_entity_poly.type
_entity_poly.pdbx_seq_one_letter_code
_entity_poly.pdbx_strand_id
1 'polypeptide(L)'
;MIWKKNHFTALLDLLLTGLCDCIRDYFLSAVILDLPHLERVTFEDRSLQREVLTLFCTQLGAHLVRLGVGVDDDELLELLHTIKGAARGVGAVALAECVADEESRCRAGQSCRMERVSSVAVQTQQAIEHRLAALS
;
A
#
# COMPACT_ATOMS: atom_id res chain seq x y z
N MET A 1 2.15 -10.11 23.13
CA MET A 1 2.32 -8.67 23.44
C MET A 1 2.08 -7.88 22.16
N ILE A 2 0.87 -7.32 22.04
CA ILE A 2 0.39 -6.64 20.83
C ILE A 2 0.90 -5.20 20.89
N TRP A 3 1.99 -4.91 20.17
CA TRP A 3 2.41 -3.52 19.95
C TRP A 3 1.39 -2.84 19.04
N LYS A 4 0.72 -1.80 19.55
CA LYS A 4 -0.20 -0.95 18.78
C LYS A 4 0.58 -0.26 17.65
N LYS A 5 0.35 -0.68 16.40
CA LYS A 5 0.88 -0.03 15.17
C LYS A 5 0.61 1.49 15.12
N ASN A 6 -0.41 1.98 15.83
CA ASN A 6 -0.78 3.40 15.89
C ASN A 6 0.17 4.30 16.72
N HIS A 7 1.15 3.74 17.44
CA HIS A 7 2.16 4.53 18.16
C HIS A 7 3.44 4.79 17.37
N PHE A 8 3.64 4.11 16.23
CA PHE A 8 4.88 4.25 15.47
C PHE A 8 4.90 5.53 14.64
N THR A 9 3.76 5.95 14.08
CA THR A 9 3.64 7.18 13.28
C THR A 9 3.91 8.43 14.11
N ALA A 10 3.31 8.56 15.29
CA ALA A 10 3.53 9.71 16.17
C ALA A 10 4.99 9.81 16.68
N LEU A 11 5.66 8.67 16.88
CA LEU A 11 7.07 8.64 17.30
C LEU A 11 8.01 8.97 16.13
N LEU A 12 7.68 8.51 14.92
CA LEU A 12 8.40 8.84 13.69
C LEU A 12 8.24 10.34 13.37
N ASP A 13 7.03 10.89 13.46
CA ASP A 13 6.76 12.32 13.26
C ASP A 13 7.62 13.18 14.20
N LEU A 14 7.71 12.80 15.48
CA LEU A 14 8.52 13.50 16.47
C LEU A 14 10.03 13.42 16.15
N LEU A 15 10.52 12.27 15.67
CA LEU A 15 11.92 12.06 15.26
C LEU A 15 12.28 12.76 13.94
N LEU A 16 11.31 12.96 13.04
CA LEU A 16 11.48 13.65 11.77
C LEU A 16 11.32 15.17 11.89
N THR A 17 10.92 15.69 13.07
CA THR A 17 10.83 17.12 13.35
C THR A 17 12.21 17.78 13.25
N GLY A 18 12.48 18.47 12.15
CA GLY A 18 13.76 19.15 11.89
C GLY A 18 14.55 18.59 10.70
N LEU A 19 14.10 17.48 10.09
CA LEU A 19 14.63 17.03 8.80
C LEU A 19 14.01 17.84 7.66
N CYS A 20 14.78 18.04 6.59
CA CYS A 20 14.23 18.63 5.37
C CYS A 20 13.16 17.72 4.76
N ASP A 21 12.22 18.31 4.03
CA ASP A 21 11.04 17.62 3.48
C ASP A 21 11.44 16.38 2.66
N CYS A 22 12.52 16.47 1.88
CA CYS A 22 13.04 15.34 1.09
C CYS A 22 13.44 14.11 1.95
N ILE A 23 14.13 14.33 3.08
CA ILE A 23 14.52 13.22 3.96
C ILE A 23 13.26 12.62 4.61
N ARG A 24 12.32 13.47 5.02
CA ARG A 24 11.05 13.03 5.61
C ARG A 24 10.24 12.18 4.63
N ASP A 25 10.06 12.65 3.39
CA ASP A 25 9.32 11.96 2.34
C ASP A 25 9.97 10.62 1.98
N TYR A 26 11.30 10.58 1.95
CA TYR A 26 12.04 9.33 1.76
C TYR A 26 11.77 8.33 2.90
N PHE A 27 11.84 8.75 4.16
CA PHE A 27 11.56 7.87 5.30
C PHE A 27 10.11 7.39 5.34
N LEU A 28 9.13 8.28 5.08
CA LEU A 28 7.71 7.92 5.07
C LEU A 28 7.38 6.90 3.96
N SER A 29 7.98 7.05 2.79
CA SER A 29 7.81 6.09 1.69
C SER A 29 8.55 4.78 1.94
N ALA A 30 9.79 4.80 2.43
CA ALA A 30 10.62 3.61 2.64
C ALA A 30 10.10 2.67 3.75
N VAL A 31 9.25 3.17 4.66
CA VAL A 31 8.61 2.32 5.68
C VAL A 31 7.49 1.46 5.09
N ILE A 32 6.82 1.93 4.03
CA ILE A 32 5.63 1.30 3.46
C ILE A 32 5.93 0.61 2.13
N LEU A 33 6.89 1.13 1.36
CA LEU A 33 7.33 0.61 0.08
C LEU A 33 8.74 0.04 0.21
N ASP A 34 8.93 -1.19 -0.26
CA ASP A 34 10.26 -1.76 -0.50
C ASP A 34 10.89 -1.05 -1.72
N LEU A 35 11.59 0.07 -1.46
CA LEU A 35 12.24 0.86 -2.50
C LEU A 35 13.30 0.07 -3.29
N PRO A 36 14.17 -0.76 -2.66
CA PRO A 36 15.07 -1.65 -3.40
C PRO A 36 14.33 -2.61 -4.34
N HIS A 37 13.18 -3.16 -3.91
CA HIS A 37 12.34 -3.97 -4.81
C HIS A 37 11.84 -3.14 -5.99
N LEU A 38 11.27 -1.96 -5.71
CA LEU A 38 10.73 -1.07 -6.72
C LEU A 38 11.82 -0.71 -7.75
N GLU A 39 12.99 -0.27 -7.29
CA GLU A 39 14.14 0.08 -8.14
C GLU A 39 14.55 -1.11 -9.02
N ARG A 40 14.62 -2.32 -8.46
CA ARG A 40 14.98 -3.52 -9.22
C ARG A 40 13.96 -3.87 -10.31
N VAL A 41 12.66 -3.79 -10.02
CA VAL A 41 11.61 -4.14 -11.01
C VAL A 41 11.39 -3.06 -12.05
N THR A 42 11.88 -1.85 -11.80
CA THR A 42 11.84 -0.73 -12.75
C THR A 42 13.21 -0.44 -13.37
N PHE A 43 14.19 -1.32 -13.21
CA PHE A 43 15.56 -1.14 -13.75
C PHE A 43 16.19 0.22 -13.38
N GLU A 44 15.93 0.68 -12.16
CA GLU A 44 16.37 1.98 -11.62
C GLU A 44 15.86 3.21 -12.43
N ASP A 45 14.98 3.00 -13.41
CA ASP A 45 14.40 4.04 -14.24
C ASP A 45 13.32 4.82 -13.48
N ARG A 46 13.59 6.09 -13.21
CA ARG A 46 12.69 6.99 -12.45
C ARG A 46 11.36 7.25 -13.18
N SER A 47 11.36 7.28 -14.51
CA SER A 47 10.13 7.46 -15.29
C SER A 47 9.24 6.23 -15.17
N LEU A 48 9.83 5.04 -15.26
CA LEU A 48 9.11 3.78 -15.09
C LEU A 48 8.61 3.61 -13.65
N GLN A 49 9.39 4.01 -12.64
CA GLN A 49 8.91 4.06 -11.25
C GLN A 49 7.66 4.92 -11.11
N ARG A 50 7.66 6.13 -11.68
CA ARG A 50 6.49 7.01 -11.66
C ARG A 50 5.29 6.38 -12.34
N GLU A 51 5.46 5.80 -13.52
CA GLU A 51 4.38 5.19 -14.29
C GLU A 51 3.75 4.03 -13.51
N VAL A 52 4.55 3.09 -13.03
CA VAL A 52 4.10 1.91 -12.28
C VAL A 52 3.37 2.32 -10.99
N LEU A 53 3.92 3.27 -10.23
CA LEU A 53 3.29 3.76 -9.01
C LEU A 53 1.97 4.50 -9.27
N THR A 54 1.92 5.32 -10.33
CA THR A 54 0.71 6.06 -10.73
C THR A 54 -0.40 5.10 -11.16
N LEU A 55 -0.05 4.10 -11.98
CA LEU A 55 -0.99 3.07 -12.43
C LEU A 55 -1.54 2.28 -11.25
N PHE A 56 -0.66 1.83 -10.35
CA PHE A 56 -1.04 1.10 -9.15
C PHE A 56 -2.00 1.90 -8.26
N CYS A 57 -1.69 3.16 -7.95
CA CYS A 57 -2.57 4.01 -7.13
C CYS A 57 -3.95 4.21 -7.76
N THR A 58 -3.99 4.38 -9.09
CA THR A 58 -5.24 4.54 -9.85
C THR A 58 -6.10 3.27 -9.76
N GLN A 59 -5.50 2.10 -10.02
CA GLN A 59 -6.18 0.81 -9.94
C GLN A 59 -6.64 0.50 -8.52
N LEU A 60 -5.78 0.72 -7.52
CA LEU A 60 -6.10 0.51 -6.11
C LEU A 60 -7.32 1.34 -5.70
N GLY A 61 -7.36 2.63 -6.06
CA GLY A 61 -8.51 3.49 -5.79
C GLY A 61 -9.80 2.97 -6.42
N ALA A 62 -9.75 2.55 -7.69
CA ALA A 62 -10.91 1.97 -8.37
C ALA A 62 -11.41 0.67 -7.71
N HIS A 63 -10.50 -0.22 -7.30
CA HIS A 63 -10.86 -1.45 -6.61
C HIS A 63 -11.47 -1.20 -5.23
N LEU A 64 -10.94 -0.24 -4.46
CA LEU A 64 -11.51 0.13 -3.15
C LEU A 64 -12.93 0.70 -3.28
N VAL A 65 -13.18 1.56 -4.28
CA VAL A 65 -14.53 2.04 -4.59
C VAL A 65 -15.45 0.88 -4.93
N ARG A 66 -14.98 -0.07 -5.76
CA ARG A 66 -15.78 -1.24 -6.15
C ARG A 66 -16.14 -2.11 -4.94
N LEU A 67 -15.19 -2.36 -4.05
CA LEU A 67 -15.43 -3.09 -2.79
C LEU A 67 -16.45 -2.37 -1.88
N GLY A 68 -16.48 -1.03 -1.91
CA GLY A 68 -17.38 -0.23 -1.08
C GLY A 68 -18.85 -0.22 -1.52
N VAL A 69 -19.14 -0.49 -2.80
CA VAL A 69 -20.53 -0.47 -3.34
C VAL A 69 -21.24 -1.83 -3.29
N GLY A 70 -20.58 -2.85 -2.71
CA GLY A 70 -21.12 -4.21 -2.60
C GLY A 70 -20.80 -5.07 -3.82
N VAL A 71 -20.18 -6.22 -3.58
CA VAL A 71 -19.74 -7.22 -4.58
C VAL A 71 -20.24 -8.59 -4.12
N ASP A 72 -20.38 -9.53 -5.06
CA ASP A 72 -20.57 -10.94 -4.70
C ASP A 72 -19.26 -11.57 -4.22
N ASP A 73 -19.34 -12.80 -3.70
CA ASP A 73 -18.19 -13.48 -3.10
C ASP A 73 -17.08 -13.78 -4.13
N ASP A 74 -17.44 -14.08 -5.38
CA ASP A 74 -16.47 -14.39 -6.44
C ASP A 74 -15.71 -13.13 -6.87
N GLU A 75 -16.44 -12.03 -7.09
CA GLU A 75 -15.85 -10.73 -7.42
C GLU A 75 -15.01 -10.18 -6.26
N LEU A 76 -15.45 -10.36 -5.00
CA LEU A 76 -14.66 -10.01 -3.83
C LEU A 76 -13.28 -10.71 -3.85
N LEU A 77 -13.28 -12.03 -4.09
CA LEU A 77 -12.05 -12.81 -4.15
C LEU A 77 -11.15 -12.38 -5.31
N GLU A 78 -11.74 -12.08 -6.47
CA GLU A 78 -11.00 -11.59 -7.64
C GLU A 78 -10.35 -10.23 -7.37
N LEU A 79 -11.08 -9.29 -6.77
CA LEU A 79 -10.57 -7.98 -6.40
C LEU A 79 -9.43 -8.09 -5.38
N LEU A 80 -9.60 -8.90 -4.33
CA LEU A 80 -8.54 -9.13 -3.34
C LEU A 80 -7.31 -9.78 -3.98
N HIS A 81 -7.51 -10.77 -4.86
CA HIS A 81 -6.40 -11.42 -5.56
C HIS A 81 -5.62 -10.42 -6.43
N THR A 82 -6.35 -9.55 -7.13
CA THR A 82 -5.79 -8.51 -8.01
C THR A 82 -5.00 -7.47 -7.22
N ILE A 83 -5.59 -6.92 -6.15
CA ILE A 83 -4.91 -5.96 -5.28
C ILE A 83 -3.64 -6.58 -4.68
N LYS A 84 -3.71 -7.82 -4.20
CA LYS A 84 -2.56 -8.55 -3.65
C LYS A 84 -1.43 -8.67 -4.67
N GLY A 85 -1.74 -9.06 -5.90
CA GLY A 85 -0.75 -9.20 -6.97
C GLY A 85 -0.10 -7.87 -7.30
N ALA A 86 -0.90 -6.83 -7.50
CA ALA A 86 -0.43 -5.49 -7.81
C ALA A 86 0.44 -4.89 -6.68
N ALA A 87 0.02 -5.06 -5.42
CA ALA A 87 0.78 -4.59 -4.26
C ALA A 87 2.15 -5.26 -4.13
N ARG A 88 2.24 -6.57 -4.44
CA ARG A 88 3.53 -7.27 -4.49
C ARG A 88 4.43 -6.75 -5.60
N GLY A 89 3.85 -6.45 -6.77
CA GLY A 89 4.60 -5.95 -7.92
C GLY A 89 5.29 -4.61 -7.69
N VAL A 90 4.73 -3.76 -6.82
CA VAL A 90 5.30 -2.44 -6.48
C VAL A 90 6.07 -2.41 -5.16
N GLY A 91 6.19 -3.55 -4.47
CA GLY A 91 6.86 -3.62 -3.15
C GLY A 91 6.03 -3.10 -1.97
N ALA A 92 4.72 -2.95 -2.10
CA ALA A 92 3.81 -2.56 -1.01
C ALA A 92 3.46 -3.78 -0.12
N VAL A 93 4.47 -4.32 0.57
CA VAL A 93 4.40 -5.61 1.28
C VAL A 93 3.29 -5.64 2.33
N ALA A 94 3.16 -4.59 3.15
CA ALA A 94 2.16 -4.54 4.22
C ALA A 94 0.72 -4.61 3.68
N LEU A 95 0.45 -4.00 2.52
CA LEU A 95 -0.84 -4.09 1.86
C LEU A 95 -1.05 -5.48 1.27
N ALA A 96 -0.05 -6.04 0.59
CA ALA A 96 -0.12 -7.38 0.02
C ALA A 96 -0.42 -8.45 1.08
N GLU A 97 0.22 -8.37 2.25
CA GLU A 97 -0.03 -9.28 3.38
C GLU A 97 -1.43 -9.07 3.97
N CYS A 98 -1.83 -7.82 4.22
CA CYS A 98 -3.15 -7.52 4.74
C CYS A 98 -4.26 -8.07 3.82
N VAL A 99 -4.10 -7.92 2.51
CA VAL A 99 -5.06 -8.42 1.52
C VAL A 99 -5.02 -9.94 1.43
N ALA A 100 -3.84 -10.56 1.48
CA ALA A 100 -3.72 -12.03 1.49
C ALA A 100 -4.39 -12.67 2.71
N ASP A 101 -4.26 -12.05 3.89
CA ASP A 101 -4.92 -12.49 5.12
C ASP A 101 -6.45 -12.43 4.96
N GLU A 102 -6.98 -11.31 4.46
CA GLU A 102 -8.43 -11.15 4.28
C GLU A 102 -8.97 -12.03 3.16
N GLU A 103 -8.25 -12.20 2.03
CA GLU A 103 -8.61 -13.15 0.97
C GLU A 103 -8.71 -14.58 1.52
N SER A 104 -7.75 -14.99 2.35
CA SER A 104 -7.76 -16.32 2.98
C SER A 104 -8.94 -16.50 3.93
N ARG A 105 -9.31 -15.46 4.67
CA ARG A 105 -10.50 -15.45 5.54
C ARG A 105 -11.78 -15.60 4.72
N CYS A 106 -11.92 -14.84 3.64
CA CYS A 106 -13.06 -14.94 2.73
C CYS A 106 -13.20 -16.37 2.18
N ARG A 107 -12.11 -16.96 1.68
CA ARG A 107 -12.09 -18.33 1.14
C ARG A 107 -12.47 -19.39 2.18
N ALA A 108 -12.19 -19.13 3.46
CA ALA A 108 -12.57 -19.99 4.58
C ALA A 108 -14.03 -19.80 5.02
N GLY A 109 -14.84 -19.01 4.31
CA GLY A 109 -16.23 -18.70 4.67
C GLY A 109 -16.35 -17.76 5.88
N GLN A 110 -15.27 -17.06 6.25
CA GLN A 110 -15.29 -16.08 7.33
C GLN A 110 -15.55 -14.68 6.79
N SER A 111 -16.20 -13.83 7.59
CA SER A 111 -16.37 -12.42 7.23
C SER A 111 -15.03 -11.70 7.09
N CYS A 112 -14.84 -11.08 5.93
CA CYS A 112 -13.65 -10.34 5.56
C CYS A 112 -13.71 -8.93 6.14
N ARG A 113 -12.58 -8.44 6.65
CA ARG A 113 -12.50 -7.14 7.33
C ARG A 113 -12.01 -6.07 6.38
N MET A 114 -12.87 -5.64 5.45
CA MET A 114 -12.52 -4.67 4.40
C MET A 114 -12.08 -3.30 4.94
N GLU A 115 -12.52 -2.93 6.14
CA GLU A 115 -12.03 -1.74 6.84
C GLU A 115 -10.51 -1.78 7.08
N ARG A 116 -9.95 -2.96 7.37
CA ARG A 116 -8.49 -3.12 7.53
C ARG A 116 -7.77 -2.91 6.21
N VAL A 117 -8.27 -3.52 5.13
CA VAL A 117 -7.72 -3.37 3.78
C VAL A 117 -7.74 -1.90 3.38
N SER A 118 -8.88 -1.23 3.55
CA SER A 118 -9.04 0.19 3.24
C SER A 118 -8.06 1.07 4.03
N SER A 119 -7.89 0.81 5.33
CA SER A 119 -6.96 1.58 6.17
C SER A 119 -5.51 1.44 5.72
N VAL A 120 -5.05 0.22 5.39
CA VAL A 120 -3.68 -0.02 4.92
C VAL A 120 -3.47 0.53 3.51
N ALA A 121 -4.50 0.45 2.66
CA ALA A 121 -4.45 0.98 1.31
C ALA A 121 -4.31 2.51 1.29
N VAL A 122 -5.03 3.23 2.16
CA VAL A 122 -4.86 4.69 2.32
C VAL A 122 -3.44 5.06 2.73
N GLN A 123 -2.85 4.34 3.69
CA GLN A 123 -1.45 4.57 4.09
C GLN A 123 -0.47 4.30 2.94
N THR A 124 -0.77 3.28 2.12
CA THR A 124 0.02 2.95 0.93
C THR A 124 -0.08 4.04 -0.13
N GLN A 125 -1.27 4.58 -0.40
CA GLN A 125 -1.46 5.68 -1.33
C GLN A 125 -0.69 6.93 -0.89
N GLN A 126 -0.76 7.29 0.40
CA GLN A 126 0.02 8.41 0.96
C GLN A 126 1.53 8.20 0.79
N ALA A 127 2.05 7.01 1.11
CA ALA A 127 3.46 6.70 0.92
C ALA A 127 3.90 6.80 -0.56
N ILE A 128 3.01 6.41 -1.49
CA ILE A 128 3.26 6.54 -2.92
C ILE A 128 3.25 8.02 -3.36
N GLU A 129 2.34 8.83 -2.86
CA GLU A 129 2.32 10.27 -3.13
C GLU A 129 3.64 10.93 -2.70
N HIS A 130 4.13 10.62 -1.50
CA HIS A 130 5.46 11.08 -1.04
C HIS A 130 6.59 10.60 -1.98
N ARG A 131 6.57 9.33 -2.42
CA ARG A 131 7.58 8.81 -3.35
C ARG A 131 7.51 9.51 -4.72
N LEU A 132 6.31 9.76 -5.23
CA LEU A 132 6.12 10.45 -6.51
C LEU A 132 6.66 11.90 -6.45
N ALA A 133 6.50 12.59 -5.32
CA ALA A 133 7.08 13.91 -5.09
C ALA A 133 8.62 13.87 -5.02
N ALA A 134 9.22 12.78 -4.53
CA ALA A 134 10.67 12.60 -4.55
C ALA A 134 11.24 12.15 -5.92
N LEU A 135 10.36 11.72 -6.84
CA LEU A 135 10.72 11.28 -8.19
C LEU A 135 10.70 12.40 -9.23
N SER A 136 10.05 13.54 -8.95
CA SER A 136 10.15 14.77 -9.74
C SER A 136 11.53 15.41 -9.65
#